data_AF-A0AAE1D4U5-F1
#
_entry.id   AF-A0AAE1D4U5-F1
#
_cell.length_a   1.000
_cell.length_b   1.000
_cell.length_c   1.000
_cell.angle_alpha   90.00
_cell.angle_beta   90.00
_cell.angle_gamma   90.00
#
_symmetry.space_group_name_H-M   'P 1'
#
loop_
_entity.id
_entity.type
_entity.pdbx_description
1 polymer ?
#
loop_
_entity_poly.entity_id
_entity_poly.type
_entity_poly.pdbx_seq_one_letter_code
_entity_poly.pdbx_strand_id
1 'polypeptide(L)'
;MFTADTDRAWTSYSNFKQDMFTVDTDRAWTSYSNFKQDMFTVDTDSAWTSYSNFKQDMFTVDTDRAWTSYSNFKQDMFTVDTDRAWTSYSNFKQDMFTVDTDRAWTSYSNFKQDMFTVVTDSAWTSYSNFKHNMFTVDTDRAWTSYSNFKQDMFTVDTDRAWTSYSNFKQDMFTVDTDRAWTPCQNI
;
A
#
# COMPACT_ATOMS: atom_id res chain seq x y z
N MET A 1 -5.62 22.16 12.59
CA MET A 1 -5.11 21.95 11.23
C MET A 1 -3.73 22.57 11.15
N PHE A 2 -2.72 21.80 10.77
CA PHE A 2 -1.39 22.30 10.45
C PHE A 2 -1.19 22.13 8.93
N THR A 3 -0.69 23.16 8.28
CA THR A 3 -0.39 23.18 6.85
C THR A 3 1.03 23.71 6.67
N ALA A 4 1.85 22.98 5.92
CA ALA A 4 3.15 23.45 5.45
C ALA A 4 3.09 23.57 3.94
N ASP A 5 3.50 24.73 3.43
CA ASP A 5 3.63 25.07 2.02
C ASP A 5 5.06 25.57 1.79
N THR A 6 5.91 24.73 1.20
CA THR A 6 7.32 25.03 0.93
C THR A 6 7.85 24.27 -0.29
N ASP A 7 8.73 24.88 -1.10
CA ASP A 7 9.40 24.20 -2.23
C ASP A 7 10.16 22.94 -1.80
N ARG A 8 10.69 22.92 -0.57
CA ARG A 8 11.33 21.76 0.04
C ARG A 8 11.07 21.71 1.54
N ALA A 9 10.76 20.53 2.06
CA ALA A 9 10.61 20.30 3.48
C ALA A 9 11.48 19.13 3.96
N TRP A 10 12.16 19.32 5.09
CA TRP A 10 12.78 18.24 5.85
C TRP A 10 12.23 18.28 7.26
N THR A 11 11.43 17.29 7.62
CA THR A 11 10.75 17.26 8.91
C THR A 11 10.95 15.93 9.62
N SER A 12 11.08 16.02 10.95
CA SER A 12 11.18 14.86 11.83
C SER A 12 10.32 15.10 13.05
N TYR A 13 9.35 14.22 13.27
CA TYR A 13 8.41 14.31 14.38
C TYR A 13 8.53 13.09 15.28
N SER A 14 8.48 13.33 16.59
CA SER A 14 8.51 12.27 17.61
C SER A 14 7.40 12.53 18.63
N ASN A 15 6.65 11.48 18.97
CA ASN A 15 5.53 11.52 19.92
C ASN A 15 4.49 12.59 19.55
N PHE A 16 4.11 12.61 18.27
CA PHE A 16 3.21 13.62 17.73
C PHE A 16 1.77 13.14 17.75
N LYS A 17 0.87 14.02 18.17
CA LYS A 17 -0.57 13.81 18.17
C LYS A 17 -1.28 15.03 17.62
N GLN A 18 -2.08 14.84 16.58
CA GLN A 18 -2.81 15.91 15.91
C GLN A 18 -4.07 15.33 15.28
N ASP A 19 -5.16 16.09 15.28
CA ASP A 19 -6.42 15.60 14.68
C ASP A 19 -6.35 15.67 13.14
N MET A 20 -5.84 16.79 12.57
CA MET A 20 -5.70 16.99 11.12
C MET A 20 -4.37 17.65 10.74
N PHE A 21 -3.70 17.09 9.72
CA PHE A 21 -2.42 17.56 9.18
C PHE A 21 -2.39 17.41 7.67
N THR A 22 -1.97 18.48 6.99
CA THR A 22 -1.89 18.54 5.52
C THR A 22 -0.50 19.06 5.13
N VAL A 23 0.11 18.45 4.13
CA VAL A 23 1.38 18.90 3.53
C VAL A 23 1.17 19.11 2.05
N ASP A 24 1.63 20.26 1.57
CA ASP A 24 1.67 20.61 0.15
C ASP A 24 3.09 21.11 -0.16
N THR A 25 3.88 20.34 -0.91
CA THR A 25 5.28 20.70 -1.22
C THR A 25 5.75 20.05 -2.52
N ASP A 26 6.62 20.72 -3.30
CA ASP A 26 7.26 20.06 -4.45
C ASP A 26 8.13 18.87 -4.03
N ARG A 27 8.84 18.98 -2.89
CA ARG A 27 9.70 17.90 -2.38
C ARG A 27 9.70 17.80 -0.85
N ALA A 28 9.28 16.65 -0.34
CA ALA A 28 9.30 16.36 1.09
C ALA A 28 10.24 15.21 1.44
N TRP A 29 11.02 15.38 2.50
CA TRP A 29 11.58 14.28 3.27
C TRP A 29 11.03 14.33 4.69
N THR A 30 10.32 13.27 5.07
CA THR A 30 9.64 13.25 6.36
C THR A 30 9.87 11.95 7.12
N SER A 31 10.11 12.06 8.42
CA SER A 31 10.20 10.93 9.33
C SER A 31 9.28 11.13 10.53
N TYR A 32 8.48 10.10 10.85
CA TYR A 32 7.57 10.09 11.99
C TYR A 32 7.87 8.91 12.89
N SER A 33 7.94 9.17 14.20
CA SER A 33 8.05 8.15 15.23
C SER A 33 6.97 8.35 16.30
N ASN A 34 6.23 7.29 16.61
CA ASN A 34 5.12 7.29 17.59
C ASN A 34 4.08 8.36 17.25
N PHE A 35 3.41 8.18 16.12
CA PHE A 35 2.48 9.14 15.59
C PHE A 35 1.04 8.64 15.73
N LYS A 36 0.16 9.51 16.23
CA LYS A 36 -1.27 9.24 16.31
C LYS A 36 -2.07 10.39 15.71
N GLN A 37 -2.90 10.09 14.73
CA GLN A 37 -3.70 11.11 14.05
C GLN A 37 -5.01 10.56 13.54
N ASP A 38 -6.03 11.42 13.43
CA ASP A 38 -7.31 11.02 12.86
C ASP A 38 -7.25 11.15 11.32
N MET A 39 -6.82 12.30 10.78
CA MET A 39 -6.71 12.52 9.31
C MET A 39 -5.37 13.13 8.88
N PHE A 40 -4.77 12.57 7.82
CA PHE A 40 -3.50 13.04 7.24
C PHE A 40 -3.61 13.00 5.72
N THR A 41 -3.25 14.13 5.10
CA THR A 41 -3.24 14.28 3.65
C THR A 41 -1.90 14.83 3.20
N VAL A 42 -1.33 14.25 2.16
CA VAL A 42 -0.11 14.75 1.52
C VAL A 42 -0.37 14.90 0.04
N ASP A 43 -0.01 16.07 -0.47
CA ASP A 43 0.01 16.40 -1.89
C ASP A 43 1.44 16.87 -2.23
N THR A 44 2.18 16.11 -3.05
CA THR A 44 3.57 16.49 -3.42
C THR A 44 4.01 15.91 -4.76
N ASP A 45 4.82 16.63 -5.54
CA ASP A 45 5.47 16.05 -6.74
C ASP A 45 6.46 14.92 -6.38
N SER A 46 7.10 14.98 -5.21
CA SER A 46 8.07 13.97 -4.79
C SER A 46 8.19 13.87 -3.27
N ALA A 47 7.80 12.72 -2.72
CA ALA A 47 7.89 12.43 -1.29
C ALA A 47 8.84 11.27 -0.99
N TRP A 48 9.66 11.45 0.04
CA TRP A 48 10.24 10.35 0.80
C TRP A 48 9.69 10.37 2.22
N THR A 49 9.07 9.28 2.64
CA THR A 49 8.48 9.22 3.98
C THR A 49 8.77 7.92 4.70
N SER A 50 9.09 8.04 5.99
CA SER A 50 9.30 6.91 6.89
C SER A 50 8.42 7.06 8.12
N TYR A 51 7.64 6.03 8.43
CA TYR A 51 6.76 5.97 9.58
C TYR A 51 7.12 4.79 10.47
N SER A 52 7.25 5.04 11.78
CA SER A 52 7.44 4.03 12.81
C SER A 52 6.41 4.19 13.91
N ASN A 53 5.71 3.10 14.24
CA ASN A 53 4.64 3.07 15.26
C ASN A 53 3.56 4.11 14.97
N PHE A 54 2.79 3.84 13.93
CA PHE A 54 1.80 4.78 13.43
C PHE A 54 0.40 4.23 13.65
N LYS A 55 -0.47 5.06 14.21
CA LYS A 55 -1.89 4.75 14.33
C LYS A 55 -2.73 5.87 13.74
N GLN A 56 -3.56 5.54 12.77
CA GLN A 56 -4.41 6.52 12.13
C GLN A 56 -5.76 5.99 11.69
N ASP A 57 -6.76 6.86 11.64
CA ASP A 57 -8.07 6.49 11.12
C ASP A 57 -8.11 6.63 9.58
N MET A 58 -7.73 7.79 9.01
CA MET A 58 -7.70 8.03 7.55
C MET A 58 -6.40 8.67 7.05
N PHE A 59 -5.82 8.11 5.98
CA PHE A 59 -4.61 8.61 5.33
C PHE A 59 -4.82 8.64 3.82
N THR A 60 -4.51 9.79 3.23
CA THR A 60 -4.59 10.00 1.79
C THR A 60 -3.28 10.60 1.30
N VAL A 61 -2.75 10.04 0.22
CA VAL A 61 -1.56 10.56 -0.45
C VAL A 61 -1.87 10.70 -1.92
N ASP A 62 -1.56 11.88 -2.45
CA ASP A 62 -1.57 12.20 -3.87
C ASP A 62 -0.17 12.68 -4.26
N THR A 63 0.55 11.92 -5.10
CA THR A 63 1.91 12.33 -5.51
C THR A 63 2.31 11.80 -6.87
N ASP A 64 3.05 12.56 -7.67
CA ASP A 64 3.70 12.02 -8.86
C ASP A 64 4.72 10.91 -8.52
N ARG A 65 5.45 11.06 -7.40
CA ARG A 65 6.47 10.09 -6.97
C ARG A 65 6.52 9.93 -5.46
N ALA A 66 6.22 8.73 -4.98
CA ALA A 66 6.34 8.39 -3.58
C ALA A 66 7.37 7.28 -3.34
N TRP A 67 8.24 7.51 -2.36
CA TRP A 67 8.95 6.44 -1.65
C TRP A 67 8.49 6.41 -0.20
N THR A 68 7.86 5.32 0.21
CA THR A 68 7.32 5.22 1.57
C THR A 68 7.70 3.92 2.27
N SER A 69 8.05 4.05 3.54
CA SER A 69 8.32 2.91 4.42
C SER A 69 7.51 3.01 5.70
N TYR A 70 6.77 1.95 6.02
CA TYR A 70 5.95 1.86 7.21
C TYR A 70 6.39 0.67 8.07
N SER A 71 6.57 0.93 9.37
CA SER A 71 6.84 -0.09 10.39
C SER A 71 5.84 0.03 11.53
N ASN A 72 5.20 -1.09 11.88
CA ASN A 72 4.17 -1.18 12.93
C ASN A 72 3.05 -0.17 12.70
N PHE A 73 2.27 -0.43 11.67
CA PHE A 73 1.23 0.47 11.21
C PHE A 73 -0.14 -0.13 11.47
N LYS A 74 -1.01 0.67 12.10
CA LYS A 74 -2.41 0.31 12.27
C LYS A 74 -3.29 1.42 11.72
N GLN A 75 -4.17 1.05 10.79
CA GLN A 75 -5.07 2.01 10.19
C GLN A 75 -6.44 1.46 9.83
N ASP A 76 -7.46 2.31 9.81
CA ASP A 76 -8.79 1.93 9.35
C ASP A 76 -8.89 2.10 7.82
N MET A 77 -8.58 3.27 7.26
CA MET A 77 -8.64 3.55 5.81
C MET A 77 -7.38 4.22 5.26
N PHE A 78 -6.85 3.68 4.15
CA PHE A 78 -5.68 4.22 3.45
C PHE A 78 -5.96 4.26 1.96
N THR A 79 -5.73 5.43 1.37
CA THR A 79 -5.87 5.67 -0.06
C THR A 79 -4.60 6.31 -0.58
N VAL A 80 -4.08 5.77 -1.67
CA VAL A 80 -2.92 6.33 -2.37
C VAL A 80 -3.29 6.47 -3.84
N ASP A 81 -3.05 7.66 -4.38
CA ASP A 81 -3.12 7.98 -5.79
C ASP A 81 -1.73 8.49 -6.21
N THR A 82 -1.04 7.77 -7.10
CA THR A 82 0.31 8.19 -7.54
C THR A 82 0.69 7.70 -8.93
N ASP A 83 1.38 8.51 -9.72
CA ASP A 83 1.99 8.04 -10.97
C ASP A 83 3.03 6.94 -10.73
N ARG A 84 3.86 7.08 -9.67
CA ARG A 84 4.91 6.11 -9.32
C ARG A 84 5.02 5.90 -7.82
N ALA A 85 4.67 4.70 -7.38
CA ALA A 85 4.81 4.27 -6.00
C ALA A 85 5.97 3.28 -5.82
N TRP A 86 6.82 3.54 -4.82
CA TRP A 86 7.57 2.50 -4.14
C TRP A 86 7.16 2.47 -2.66
N THR A 87 6.64 1.33 -2.21
CA THR A 87 6.20 1.22 -0.82
C THR A 87 6.63 -0.08 -0.16
N SER A 88 7.05 0.03 1.09
CA SER A 88 7.39 -1.09 1.95
C SER A 88 6.60 -1.02 3.25
N TYR A 89 5.93 -2.12 3.59
CA TYR A 89 5.16 -2.27 4.80
C TYR A 89 5.67 -3.44 5.63
N SER A 90 5.89 -3.19 6.92
CA SER A 90 6.25 -4.20 7.90
C SER A 90 5.31 -4.13 9.10
N ASN A 91 4.72 -5.27 9.47
CA ASN A 91 3.76 -5.42 10.57
C ASN A 91 2.58 -4.45 10.42
N PHE A 92 1.77 -4.72 9.40
CA PHE A 92 0.69 -3.84 9.01
C PHE A 92 -0.65 -4.48 9.32
N LYS A 93 -1.53 -3.71 9.96
CA LYS A 93 -2.91 -4.12 10.20
C LYS A 93 -3.85 -3.04 9.69
N GLN A 94 -4.74 -3.42 8.79
CA GLN A 94 -5.70 -2.47 8.24
C GLN A 94 -7.06 -3.05 7.91
N ASP A 95 -8.10 -2.22 7.98
CA ASP A 95 -9.44 -2.63 7.58
C ASP A 95 -9.62 -2.46 6.05
N MET A 96 -9.39 -1.26 5.49
CA MET A 96 -9.52 -0.98 4.06
C MET A 96 -8.31 -0.27 3.44
N PHE A 97 -7.79 -0.80 2.34
CA PHE A 97 -6.68 -0.22 1.58
C PHE A 97 -7.02 -0.16 0.10
N THR A 98 -6.88 1.02 -0.47
CA THR A 98 -7.09 1.28 -1.88
C THR A 98 -5.86 1.96 -2.45
N VAL A 99 -5.37 1.46 -3.57
CA VAL A 99 -4.26 2.05 -4.31
C VAL A 99 -4.68 2.20 -5.75
N ASP A 100 -4.51 3.42 -6.27
CA ASP A 100 -4.65 3.76 -7.67
C ASP A 100 -3.30 4.30 -8.16
N THR A 101 -2.65 3.64 -9.11
CA THR A 101 -1.33 4.11 -9.60
C THR A 101 -1.05 3.68 -11.02
N ASP A 102 -0.40 4.53 -11.81
CA ASP A 102 0.17 4.10 -13.10
C ASP A 102 1.23 3.01 -12.89
N ARG A 103 2.14 3.19 -11.92
CA ARG A 103 3.21 2.21 -11.63
C ARG A 103 3.47 2.05 -10.15
N ALA A 104 3.25 0.84 -9.64
CA ALA A 104 3.55 0.51 -8.26
C ALA A 104 4.62 -0.58 -8.13
N TRP A 105 5.53 -0.37 -7.18
CA TRP A 105 6.31 -1.42 -6.56
C TRP A 105 5.97 -1.49 -5.09
N THR A 106 5.49 -2.65 -4.63
CA THR A 106 5.09 -2.79 -3.23
C THR A 106 5.59 -4.08 -2.60
N SER A 107 6.07 -3.96 -1.37
CA SER A 107 6.47 -5.10 -0.55
C SER A 107 5.74 -5.08 0.78
N TYR A 108 5.10 -6.19 1.12
CA TYR A 108 4.38 -6.38 2.36
C TYR A 108 4.96 -7.54 3.16
N SER A 109 5.24 -7.30 4.45
CA SER A 109 5.67 -8.31 5.40
C SER A 109 4.78 -8.28 6.65
N ASN A 110 4.26 -9.44 7.04
CA ASN A 110 3.35 -9.60 8.18
C ASN A 110 2.14 -8.67 8.08
N PHE A 111 1.31 -8.93 7.08
CA PHE A 111 0.21 -8.08 6.73
C PHE A 111 -1.12 -8.76 7.06
N LYS A 112 -1.98 -8.04 7.77
CA LYS A 112 -3.33 -8.49 8.04
C LYS A 112 -4.32 -7.43 7.59
N GLN A 113 -5.25 -7.82 6.72
CA GLN A 113 -6.25 -6.90 6.22
C GLN A 113 -7.64 -7.50 6.03
N ASP A 114 -8.70 -6.69 6.13
CA ASP A 114 -10.04 -7.15 5.77
C ASP A 114 -10.31 -6.98 4.26
N MET A 115 -10.13 -5.77 3.71
CA MET A 115 -10.33 -5.49 2.27
C MET A 115 -9.15 -4.76 1.64
N PHE A 116 -8.66 -5.29 0.51
CA PHE A 116 -7.59 -4.70 -0.28
C PHE A 116 -8.03 -4.54 -1.73
N THR A 117 -7.82 -3.36 -2.30
CA THR A 117 -8.13 -3.06 -3.71
C THR A 117 -6.95 -2.34 -4.34
N VAL A 118 -6.53 -2.81 -5.51
CA VAL A 118 -5.46 -2.21 -6.30
C VAL A 118 -5.95 -2.03 -7.72
N VAL A 119 -5.83 -0.81 -8.23
CA VAL A 119 -6.10 -0.45 -9.63
C VAL A 119 -4.81 0.13 -10.19
N THR A 120 -4.18 -0.52 -11.17
CA THR A 120 -2.90 -0.02 -11.70
C THR A 120 -2.64 -0.39 -13.16
N ASP A 121 -1.98 0.46 -13.92
CA ASP A 121 -1.49 0.07 -15.26
C ASP A 121 -0.35 -0.97 -15.16
N SER A 122 0.49 -0.89 -14.13
CA SER A 122 1.59 -1.84 -13.92
C SER A 122 1.99 -1.96 -12.46
N ALA A 123 1.86 -3.17 -11.92
CA ALA A 123 2.24 -3.46 -10.54
C ALA A 123 3.29 -4.57 -10.43
N TRP A 124 4.28 -4.33 -9.56
CA TRP A 124 5.11 -5.36 -8.98
C TRP A 124 4.82 -5.47 -7.50
N THR A 125 4.34 -6.63 -7.05
CA THR A 125 4.00 -6.81 -5.64
C THR A 125 4.58 -8.09 -5.04
N SER A 126 5.11 -7.97 -3.84
CA SER A 126 5.58 -9.10 -3.05
C SER A 126 4.90 -9.11 -1.69
N TYR A 127 4.32 -10.25 -1.34
CA TYR A 127 3.62 -10.47 -0.09
C TYR A 127 4.25 -11.63 0.69
N SER A 128 4.59 -11.37 1.95
CA SER A 128 5.10 -12.37 2.90
C SER A 128 4.25 -12.37 4.17
N ASN A 129 3.78 -13.55 4.58
CA ASN A 129 2.90 -13.75 5.73
C ASN A 129 1.66 -12.85 5.64
N PHE A 130 0.89 -13.04 4.57
CA PHE A 130 -0.26 -12.21 4.25
C PHE A 130 -1.55 -12.96 4.61
N LYS A 131 -2.40 -12.30 5.39
CA LYS A 131 -3.72 -12.80 5.72
C LYS A 131 -4.77 -11.75 5.42
N HIS A 132 -5.77 -12.08 4.62
CA HIS A 132 -6.87 -11.16 4.43
C HIS A 132 -8.21 -11.84 4.07
N ASN A 133 -9.31 -11.09 4.08
CA ASN A 133 -10.63 -11.63 3.75
C ASN A 133 -10.95 -11.43 2.26
N MET A 134 -10.89 -10.19 1.77
CA MET A 134 -11.18 -9.84 0.36
C MET A 134 -10.00 -9.11 -0.28
N PHE A 135 -9.66 -9.50 -1.52
CA PHE A 135 -8.60 -8.88 -2.29
C PHE A 135 -9.02 -8.81 -3.74
N THR A 136 -8.98 -7.61 -4.29
CA THR A 136 -9.35 -7.29 -5.66
C THR A 136 -8.19 -6.57 -6.33
N VAL A 137 -7.79 -7.04 -7.51
CA VAL A 137 -6.82 -6.35 -8.36
C VAL A 137 -7.43 -6.14 -9.73
N ASP A 138 -7.29 -4.92 -10.23
CA ASP A 138 -7.58 -4.54 -11.59
C ASP A 138 -6.28 -3.97 -12.19
N THR A 139 -5.71 -4.62 -13.21
CA THR A 139 -4.45 -4.16 -13.79
C THR A 139 -4.16 -4.61 -15.21
N ASP A 140 -3.61 -3.72 -16.04
CA ASP A 140 -3.09 -4.11 -17.35
C ASP A 140 -1.92 -5.11 -17.26
N ARG A 141 -1.03 -4.96 -16.26
CA ARG A 141 0.14 -5.81 -16.08
C ARG A 141 0.47 -6.09 -14.62
N ALA A 142 0.31 -7.34 -14.22
CA ALA A 142 0.64 -7.83 -12.88
C ALA A 142 1.91 -8.69 -12.86
N TRP A 143 2.84 -8.36 -11.95
CA TRP A 143 3.79 -9.32 -11.41
C TRP A 143 3.57 -9.44 -9.90
N THR A 144 3.21 -10.63 -9.43
CA THR A 144 2.94 -10.84 -8.02
C THR A 144 3.61 -12.09 -7.47
N SER A 145 4.19 -11.97 -6.28
CA SER A 145 4.75 -13.10 -5.53
C SER A 145 4.13 -13.17 -4.15
N TYR A 146 3.62 -14.35 -3.80
CA TYR A 146 3.01 -14.63 -2.51
C TYR A 146 3.79 -15.72 -1.76
N SER A 147 4.11 -15.47 -0.49
CA SER A 147 4.71 -16.44 0.43
C SER A 147 3.93 -16.48 1.73
N ASN A 148 3.52 -17.69 2.16
CA ASN A 148 2.71 -17.92 3.36
C ASN A 148 1.42 -17.09 3.34
N PHE A 149 0.56 -17.43 2.40
CA PHE A 149 -0.61 -16.63 2.08
C PHE A 149 -1.89 -17.37 2.48
N LYS A 150 -2.80 -16.67 3.17
CA LYS A 150 -4.10 -17.19 3.57
C LYS A 150 -5.23 -16.19 3.28
N GLN A 151 -6.24 -16.63 2.55
CA GLN A 151 -7.30 -15.77 2.05
C GLN A 151 -8.66 -16.44 2.00
N ASP A 152 -9.73 -15.66 2.12
CA ASP A 152 -11.10 -16.13 1.90
C ASP A 152 -11.53 -15.92 0.43
N MET A 153 -11.46 -14.69 -0.11
CA MET A 153 -11.93 -14.36 -1.48
C MET A 153 -10.92 -13.52 -2.28
N PHE A 154 -10.52 -13.99 -3.47
CA PHE A 154 -9.64 -13.31 -4.44
C PHE A 154 -10.35 -13.07 -5.75
N THR A 155 -10.24 -11.84 -6.25
CA THR A 155 -10.69 -11.45 -7.58
C THR A 155 -9.55 -10.72 -8.28
N VAL A 156 -9.23 -11.14 -9.50
CA VAL A 156 -8.28 -10.41 -10.36
C VAL A 156 -8.93 -10.21 -11.71
N ASP A 157 -8.88 -8.98 -12.19
CA ASP A 157 -9.14 -8.59 -13.56
C ASP A 157 -7.82 -8.07 -14.15
N THR A 158 -7.30 -8.70 -15.21
CA THR A 158 -6.01 -8.30 -15.76
C THR A 158 -5.76 -8.71 -17.21
N ASP A 159 -5.25 -7.79 -18.02
CA ASP A 159 -4.80 -8.11 -19.37
C ASP A 159 -3.62 -9.10 -19.38
N ARG A 160 -2.65 -8.92 -18.46
CA ARG A 160 -1.46 -9.79 -18.35
C ARG A 160 -1.00 -9.94 -16.91
N ALA A 161 -1.04 -11.17 -16.38
CA ALA A 161 -0.50 -11.46 -15.06
C ALA A 161 0.58 -12.55 -15.05
N TRP A 162 1.60 -12.32 -14.22
CA TRP A 162 2.55 -13.30 -13.74
C TRP A 162 2.38 -13.43 -12.24
N THR A 163 2.03 -14.63 -11.76
CA THR A 163 1.82 -14.83 -10.32
C THR A 163 2.53 -16.07 -9.84
N SER A 164 3.30 -15.94 -8.75
CA SER A 164 3.99 -17.05 -8.08
C SER A 164 3.47 -17.21 -6.66
N TYR A 165 3.22 -18.44 -6.24
CA TYR A 165 2.71 -18.77 -4.91
C TYR A 165 3.63 -19.77 -4.19
N SER A 166 3.79 -19.56 -2.88
CA SER A 166 4.44 -20.49 -1.96
C SER A 166 3.65 -20.55 -0.66
N ASN A 167 3.28 -21.75 -0.22
CA ASN A 167 2.45 -22.01 0.97
C ASN A 167 1.13 -21.21 0.95
N PHE A 168 0.24 -21.61 0.04
CA PHE A 168 -1.02 -20.91 -0.25
C PHE A 168 -2.24 -21.66 0.29
N LYS A 169 -3.19 -20.94 0.89
CA LYS A 169 -4.50 -21.46 1.28
C LYS A 169 -5.59 -20.46 0.95
N GLN A 170 -6.61 -20.92 0.23
CA GLN A 170 -7.70 -20.07 -0.25
C GLN A 170 -9.04 -20.82 -0.26
N ASP A 171 -10.13 -20.11 0.00
CA ASP A 171 -11.48 -20.63 -0.12
C ASP A 171 -12.11 -20.36 -1.51
N MET A 172 -12.08 -19.11 -2.01
CA MET A 172 -12.64 -18.74 -3.33
C MET A 172 -11.70 -17.89 -4.18
N PHE A 173 -11.55 -18.28 -5.46
CA PHE A 173 -10.68 -17.65 -6.46
C PHE A 173 -11.45 -17.35 -7.75
N THR A 174 -11.41 -16.09 -8.21
CA THR A 174 -11.93 -15.65 -9.50
C THR A 174 -10.85 -14.89 -10.24
N VAL A 175 -10.61 -15.24 -11.50
CA VAL A 175 -9.69 -14.53 -12.39
C VAL A 175 -10.37 -14.32 -13.73
N ASP A 176 -10.45 -13.07 -14.15
CA ASP A 176 -10.69 -12.67 -15.53
C ASP A 176 -9.36 -12.18 -16.10
N THR A 177 -8.91 -12.80 -17.19
CA THR A 177 -7.63 -12.43 -17.78
C THR A 177 -7.54 -12.81 -19.24
N ASP A 178 -7.02 -11.88 -20.04
CA ASP A 178 -6.68 -12.15 -21.43
C ASP A 178 -5.48 -13.10 -21.54
N ARG A 179 -4.49 -12.99 -20.65
CA ARG A 179 -3.28 -13.84 -20.61
C ARG A 179 -2.68 -13.95 -19.20
N ALA A 180 -2.80 -15.14 -18.59
CA ALA A 180 -2.11 -15.46 -17.35
C ALA A 180 -0.96 -16.46 -17.52
N TRP A 181 0.12 -16.24 -16.77
CA TRP A 181 1.18 -17.22 -16.54
C TRP A 181 1.32 -17.50 -15.04
N THR A 182 1.01 -18.72 -14.65
CA THR A 182 1.12 -19.20 -13.26
C THR A 182 2.00 -20.45 -13.27
N PRO A 183 3.25 -20.39 -12.79
CA PRO A 183 4.06 -21.60 -12.65
C PRO A 183 3.45 -22.46 -11.54
N CYS A 184 3.00 -23.66 -11.88
CA CYS A 184 2.49 -24.64 -10.92
C CYS A 184 3.54 -24.96 -9.83
N GLN A 185 3.21 -24.72 -8.56
CA GLN A 185 3.80 -25.45 -7.42
C GLN A 185 2.72 -25.82 -6.40
N ASN A 186 2.51 -27.14 -6.27
CA ASN A 186 1.76 -27.93 -5.29
C ASN A 186 0.65 -27.24 -4.48
N ILE A 187 -0.59 -27.55 -4.86
CA ILE A 187 -1.80 -27.50 -4.02
C ILE A 187 -1.64 -28.44 -2.82
#